data_AF-A0A1X9YT56-F1
#
_entry.id   AF-A0A1X9YT56-F1
#
_cell.length_a   1.000
_cell.length_b   1.000
_cell.length_c   1.000
_cell.angle_alpha   90.00
_cell.angle_beta   90.00
_cell.angle_gamma   90.00
#
_symmetry.space_group_name_H-M   'P 1'
#
loop_
_entity.id
_entity.type
_entity.pdbx_description
1 polymer ?
#
loop_
_entity_poly.entity_id
_entity_poly.type
_entity_poly.pdbx_seq_one_letter_code
_entity_poly.pdbx_strand_id
1 'polypeptide(L)'
;MNQEEFLLQHLTEGKKYQQICNENESISLTNLREWWETGQELRAQIKRSNILFDSRKGKEEFAEFQKAGKRAFFEWYRKQPRHCAYCGITEDKLQKLFDYTTGSLSTKRKRGRSLELERRDSKSNEYSPKNCVLACYFCNNHKSDVITEEEHRLYFAPQIKKYLEDKYTQLQEDDNR
;
A
#
# COMPACT_ATOMS: atom_id res chain seq x y z
N MET A 1 2.44 -19.94 18.42
CA MET A 1 2.19 -19.15 17.19
C MET A 1 0.78 -18.58 17.22
N ASN A 2 0.52 -17.45 16.58
CA ASN A 2 -0.82 -16.83 16.46
C ASN A 2 -1.22 -16.65 14.98
N GLN A 3 -2.42 -16.15 14.72
CA GLN A 3 -2.93 -15.88 13.36
C GLN A 3 -2.01 -14.97 12.54
N GLU A 4 -1.50 -13.90 13.14
CA GLU A 4 -0.64 -12.93 12.46
C GLU A 4 0.65 -13.59 11.95
N GLU A 5 1.36 -14.30 12.83
CA GLU A 5 2.60 -14.99 12.49
C GLU A 5 2.38 -16.07 11.41
N PHE A 6 1.28 -16.82 11.50
CA PHE A 6 0.90 -17.76 10.45
C PHE A 6 0.74 -17.08 9.09
N LEU A 7 -0.01 -15.97 9.03
CA LEU A 7 -0.25 -15.26 7.79
C LEU A 7 1.03 -14.66 7.21
N LEU A 8 1.93 -14.14 8.05
CA LEU A 8 3.23 -13.64 7.64
C LEU A 8 4.09 -14.75 7.03
N GLN A 9 4.26 -15.87 7.72
CA GLN A 9 5.05 -17.00 7.22
C GLN A 9 4.48 -17.53 5.90
N HIS A 10 3.16 -17.70 5.83
CA HIS A 10 2.54 -18.24 4.62
C HIS A 10 2.65 -17.28 3.42
N LEU A 11 2.36 -15.99 3.62
CA LEU A 11 2.24 -15.03 2.51
C LEU A 11 3.53 -14.29 2.15
N THR A 12 4.49 -14.18 3.07
CA THR A 12 5.74 -13.45 2.82
C THR A 12 6.96 -14.37 2.67
N GLU A 13 6.95 -15.52 3.34
CA GLU A 13 8.04 -16.51 3.30
C GLU A 13 7.70 -17.73 2.44
N GLY A 14 6.43 -17.90 2.05
CA GLY A 14 5.98 -18.98 1.16
C GLY A 14 5.86 -20.33 1.85
N LYS A 15 5.83 -20.38 3.19
CA LYS A 15 5.67 -21.64 3.93
C LYS A 15 4.30 -22.26 3.67
N LYS A 16 4.26 -23.56 3.41
CA LYS A 16 3.01 -24.32 3.27
C LYS A 16 2.41 -24.60 4.65
N TYR A 17 1.10 -24.80 4.72
CA TYR A 17 0.38 -25.09 5.96
C TYR A 17 0.98 -26.29 6.71
N GLN A 18 1.30 -27.36 5.98
CA GLN A 18 1.91 -28.55 6.56
C GLN A 18 3.29 -28.27 7.18
N GLN A 19 4.11 -27.42 6.54
CA GLN A 19 5.41 -27.04 7.08
C GLN A 19 5.23 -26.26 8.39
N ILE A 20 4.28 -25.32 8.41
CA ILE A 20 3.95 -24.53 9.60
C ILE A 20 3.46 -25.43 10.76
N CYS A 21 2.58 -26.40 10.49
CA CYS A 21 2.15 -27.37 11.50
C CYS A 21 3.30 -28.24 12.01
N ASN A 22 4.16 -28.75 11.12
CA ASN A 22 5.29 -29.59 11.51
C ASN A 22 6.30 -28.82 12.40
N GLU A 23 6.43 -27.51 12.20
CA GLU A 23 7.29 -26.63 13.01
C GLU A 23 6.61 -26.17 14.32
N ASN A 24 5.33 -26.45 14.52
CA ASN A 24 4.55 -26.00 15.68
C ASN A 24 3.62 -27.11 16.19
N GLU A 25 4.11 -27.94 17.12
CA GLU A 25 3.40 -29.12 17.65
C GLU A 25 2.02 -28.81 18.25
N SER A 26 1.79 -27.58 18.73
CA SER A 26 0.52 -27.16 19.32
C SER A 26 -0.52 -26.64 18.32
N ILE A 27 -0.23 -26.65 17.01
CA ILE A 27 -1.08 -26.04 15.97
C ILE A 27 -1.54 -27.08 14.97
N SER A 28 -2.85 -27.27 14.86
CA SER A 28 -3.45 -28.15 13.85
C SER A 28 -3.78 -27.43 12.54
N LEU A 29 -3.95 -28.18 11.45
CA LEU A 29 -4.45 -27.65 10.18
C LEU A 29 -5.81 -26.96 10.31
N THR A 30 -6.66 -27.42 11.24
CA THR A 30 -7.96 -26.81 11.52
C THR A 30 -7.79 -25.38 12.03
N ASN A 31 -6.84 -25.16 12.96
CA ASN A 31 -6.55 -23.81 13.46
C ASN A 31 -6.07 -22.88 12.34
N LEU A 32 -5.19 -23.37 11.45
CA LEU A 32 -4.68 -22.55 10.34
C LEU A 32 -5.77 -22.16 9.35
N ARG A 33 -6.72 -23.07 9.07
CA ARG A 33 -7.87 -22.79 8.18
C ARG A 33 -8.78 -21.74 8.81
N GLU A 34 -9.10 -21.86 10.09
CA GLU A 34 -9.87 -20.86 10.82
C GLU A 34 -9.18 -19.49 10.80
N TRP A 35 -7.87 -19.46 11.03
CA TRP A 35 -7.08 -18.23 10.97
C TRP A 35 -7.03 -17.62 9.57
N TRP A 36 -7.04 -18.43 8.52
CA TRP A 36 -7.11 -17.95 7.15
C TRP A 36 -8.47 -17.29 6.85
N GLU A 37 -9.57 -17.89 7.30
CA GLU A 37 -10.92 -17.39 7.07
C GLU A 37 -11.23 -16.11 7.85
N THR A 38 -10.72 -16.00 9.08
CA THR A 38 -10.96 -14.83 9.94
C THR A 38 -9.96 -13.69 9.71
N GLY A 39 -8.79 -13.96 9.15
CA GLY A 39 -7.71 -12.99 8.96
C GLY A 39 -7.77 -12.17 7.66
N GLN A 40 -8.96 -11.93 7.10
CA GLN A 40 -9.13 -11.37 5.75
C GLN A 40 -8.50 -9.99 5.58
N GLU A 41 -8.64 -9.11 6.57
CA GLU A 41 -8.10 -7.76 6.52
C GLU A 41 -6.57 -7.77 6.45
N LEU A 42 -5.92 -8.49 7.37
CA LEU A 42 -4.47 -8.65 7.38
C LEU A 42 -3.96 -9.30 6.09
N ARG A 43 -4.68 -10.31 5.57
CA ARG A 43 -4.37 -10.92 4.27
C ARG A 43 -4.42 -9.90 3.13
N ALA A 44 -5.42 -9.02 3.12
CA ALA A 44 -5.53 -7.96 2.11
C ALA A 44 -4.36 -6.98 2.19
N GLN A 45 -3.97 -6.57 3.41
CA GLN A 45 -2.81 -5.69 3.62
C GLN A 45 -1.50 -6.35 3.17
N ILE A 46 -1.25 -7.61 3.53
CA ILE A 46 -0.06 -8.35 3.11
C ILE A 46 -0.02 -8.52 1.60
N LYS A 47 -1.14 -8.89 0.97
CA LYS A 47 -1.23 -9.00 -0.49
C LYS A 47 -0.91 -7.67 -1.17
N ARG A 48 -1.43 -6.56 -0.65
CA ARG A 48 -1.13 -5.22 -1.20
C ARG A 48 0.35 -4.88 -1.10
N SER A 49 0.96 -5.14 0.05
CA SER A 49 2.40 -4.97 0.25
C SER A 49 3.22 -5.83 -0.73
N ASN A 50 2.86 -7.11 -0.87
CA ASN A 50 3.50 -8.03 -1.80
C ASN A 50 3.43 -7.54 -3.26
N ILE A 51 2.30 -6.98 -3.70
CA ILE A 51 2.17 -6.38 -5.04
C ILE A 51 3.20 -5.25 -5.26
N LEU A 52 3.36 -4.37 -4.26
CA LEU A 52 4.33 -3.27 -4.35
C LEU A 52 5.77 -3.78 -4.41
N PHE A 53 6.09 -4.78 -3.59
CA PHE A 53 7.39 -5.44 -3.59
C PHE A 53 7.67 -6.17 -4.92
N ASP A 54 6.75 -7.01 -5.37
CA ASP A 54 6.92 -7.86 -6.56
C ASP A 54 7.01 -7.02 -7.85
N SER A 55 6.40 -5.84 -7.90
CA SER A 55 6.54 -4.92 -9.05
C SER A 55 7.94 -4.30 -9.21
N ARG A 56 8.80 -4.42 -8.19
CA ARG A 56 10.11 -3.76 -8.11
C ARG A 56 11.26 -4.71 -7.83
N LYS A 57 11.00 -5.92 -7.33
CA LYS A 57 12.04 -6.94 -7.16
C LYS A 57 12.81 -7.17 -8.47
N GLY A 58 14.11 -7.36 -8.35
CA GLY A 58 15.05 -7.50 -9.46
C GLY A 58 15.61 -6.17 -9.99
N LYS A 59 15.10 -5.03 -9.51
CA LYS A 59 15.66 -3.71 -9.86
C LYS A 59 16.76 -3.33 -8.86
N GLU A 60 17.87 -2.82 -9.37
CA GLU A 60 19.02 -2.39 -8.56
C GLU A 60 18.61 -1.32 -7.54
N GLU A 61 17.75 -0.39 -7.94
CA GLU A 61 17.22 0.65 -7.08
C GLU A 61 16.43 0.12 -5.88
N PHE A 62 15.92 -1.11 -5.96
CA PHE A 62 15.10 -1.76 -4.93
C PHE A 62 15.90 -2.75 -4.08
N ALA A 63 17.23 -2.75 -4.20
CA ALA A 63 18.11 -3.72 -3.56
C ALA A 63 17.98 -3.75 -2.03
N GLU A 64 17.81 -2.62 -1.36
CA GLU A 64 17.70 -2.57 0.11
C GLU A 64 16.46 -3.34 0.60
N PHE A 65 15.29 -3.00 0.06
CA PHE A 65 14.06 -3.73 0.39
C PHE A 65 14.12 -5.19 -0.05
N GLN A 66 14.70 -5.48 -1.22
CA GLN A 66 14.86 -6.86 -1.68
C GLN A 66 15.73 -7.69 -0.72
N LYS A 67 16.84 -7.12 -0.24
CA LYS A 67 17.73 -7.76 0.73
C LYS A 67 17.02 -8.00 2.07
N ALA A 68 16.18 -7.07 2.50
CA ALA A 68 15.39 -7.21 3.73
C ALA A 68 14.27 -8.27 3.59
N GLY A 69 13.76 -8.49 2.38
CA GLY A 69 12.73 -9.48 2.09
C GLY A 69 11.30 -9.00 2.31
N LYS A 70 10.33 -9.80 1.84
CA LYS A 70 8.90 -9.45 1.86
C LYS A 70 8.34 -9.21 3.26
N ARG A 71 8.78 -10.00 4.25
CA ARG A 71 8.34 -9.84 5.65
C ARG A 71 8.74 -8.47 6.19
N ALA A 72 10.02 -8.13 6.12
CA ALA A 72 10.53 -6.84 6.57
C ALA A 72 9.90 -5.67 5.79
N PHE A 73 9.69 -5.83 4.47
CA PHE A 73 8.98 -4.84 3.67
C PHE A 73 7.53 -4.64 4.16
N PHE A 74 6.80 -5.71 4.48
CA PHE A 74 5.46 -5.61 5.04
C PHE A 74 5.44 -4.95 6.43
N GLU A 75 6.40 -5.28 7.30
CA GLU A 75 6.54 -4.65 8.61
C GLU A 75 6.86 -3.15 8.51
N TRP A 76 7.60 -2.72 7.49
CA TRP A 76 7.76 -1.30 7.15
C TRP A 76 6.47 -0.70 6.59
N TYR A 77 5.81 -1.39 5.65
CA TYR A 77 4.59 -0.95 4.97
C TYR A 77 3.43 -0.71 5.94
N ARG A 78 3.22 -1.63 6.90
CA ARG A 78 2.12 -1.53 7.87
C ARG A 78 2.27 -0.33 8.83
N LYS A 79 3.50 0.16 9.02
CA LYS A 79 3.80 1.34 9.86
C LYS A 79 3.52 2.64 9.13
N GLN A 80 3.29 2.60 7.81
CA GLN A 80 3.01 3.81 7.03
C GLN A 80 1.57 4.28 7.27
N PRO A 81 1.34 5.59 7.41
CA PRO A 81 -0.01 6.13 7.52
C PRO A 81 -0.87 5.77 6.30
N ARG A 82 -2.17 5.52 6.52
CA ARG A 82 -3.13 5.22 5.44
C ARG A 82 -3.71 6.49 4.80
N HIS A 83 -2.86 7.48 4.62
CA HIS A 83 -3.13 8.69 3.87
C HIS A 83 -1.92 9.06 3.02
N CYS A 84 -2.14 9.83 1.95
CA CYS A 84 -1.05 10.33 1.13
C CYS A 84 -0.06 11.13 1.99
N ALA A 85 1.23 10.82 1.88
CA ALA A 85 2.27 11.52 2.62
C ALA A 85 2.41 13.01 2.24
N TYR A 86 1.87 13.44 1.10
CA TYR A 86 1.92 14.82 0.62
C TYR A 86 0.60 15.56 0.88
N CYS A 87 -0.47 15.23 0.14
CA CYS A 87 -1.73 15.94 0.26
C CYS A 87 -2.61 15.49 1.42
N GLY A 88 -2.29 14.38 2.09
CA GLY A 88 -3.04 13.90 3.26
C GLY A 88 -4.42 13.28 2.97
N ILE A 89 -4.82 13.10 1.70
CA ILE A 89 -6.06 12.36 1.38
C ILE A 89 -5.96 10.92 1.90
N THR A 90 -7.01 10.41 2.55
CA THR A 90 -7.02 9.05 3.08
C THR A 90 -7.20 8.02 1.96
N GLU A 91 -6.68 6.81 2.16
CA GLU A 91 -6.85 5.73 1.19
C GLU A 91 -8.32 5.34 1.01
N ASP A 92 -9.13 5.36 2.07
CA ASP A 92 -10.56 5.04 1.98
C ASP A 92 -11.33 6.00 1.07
N LYS A 93 -11.01 7.31 1.12
CA LYS A 93 -11.57 8.29 0.18
C LYS A 93 -11.15 7.99 -1.26
N LEU A 94 -9.88 7.62 -1.47
CA LEU A 94 -9.40 7.22 -2.80
C LEU A 94 -10.12 5.97 -3.32
N GLN A 95 -10.38 4.98 -2.46
CA GLN A 95 -11.10 3.76 -2.84
C GLN A 95 -12.52 4.05 -3.34
N LYS A 96 -13.22 4.98 -2.67
CA LYS A 96 -14.56 5.45 -3.06
C LYS A 96 -14.52 6.29 -4.34
N LEU A 97 -13.63 7.28 -4.39
CA LEU A 97 -13.47 8.15 -5.56
C LEU A 97 -13.15 7.37 -6.84
N PHE A 98 -12.33 6.34 -6.75
CA PHE A 98 -11.93 5.49 -7.87
C PHE A 98 -12.67 4.16 -7.91
N ASP A 99 -13.82 4.04 -7.25
CA ASP A 99 -14.65 2.85 -7.39
C ASP A 99 -15.12 2.69 -8.84
N TYR A 100 -15.19 1.44 -9.33
CA TYR A 100 -15.53 1.19 -10.74
C TYR A 100 -17.01 1.37 -11.05
N THR A 101 -17.86 1.31 -10.03
CA THR A 101 -19.31 1.33 -10.17
C THR A 101 -19.86 2.68 -9.74
N THR A 102 -19.38 3.21 -8.62
CA THR A 102 -19.92 4.46 -8.03
C THR A 102 -18.92 5.61 -8.04
N GLY A 103 -17.66 5.37 -8.38
CA GLY A 103 -16.62 6.39 -8.29
C GLY A 103 -16.76 7.51 -9.33
N SER A 104 -16.35 8.71 -8.96
CA SER A 104 -16.33 9.89 -9.84
C SER A 104 -15.02 10.07 -10.62
N LEU A 105 -13.98 9.27 -10.30
CA LEU A 105 -12.66 9.33 -10.92
C LEU A 105 -12.27 7.98 -11.51
N SER A 106 -11.62 8.00 -12.67
CA SER A 106 -11.06 6.79 -13.28
C SER A 106 -9.74 7.10 -13.99
N THR A 107 -8.92 6.06 -14.18
CA THR A 107 -7.73 6.14 -15.02
C THR A 107 -7.70 4.99 -16.02
N LYS A 108 -7.16 5.23 -17.22
CA LYS A 108 -7.00 4.17 -18.25
C LYS A 108 -6.22 2.95 -17.74
N ARG A 109 -5.31 3.15 -16.78
CA ARG A 109 -4.46 2.11 -16.18
C ARG A 109 -5.04 1.51 -14.89
N LYS A 110 -6.28 1.85 -14.52
CA LYS A 110 -6.95 1.33 -13.30
C LYS A 110 -6.15 1.60 -12.00
N ARG A 111 -5.36 2.67 -11.99
CA ARG A 111 -4.64 3.21 -10.81
C ARG A 111 -5.51 4.25 -10.10
N GLY A 112 -5.14 4.59 -8.86
CA GLY A 112 -5.80 5.66 -8.07
C GLY A 112 -6.45 5.18 -6.78
N ARG A 113 -6.99 3.95 -6.77
CA ARG A 113 -7.76 3.37 -5.64
C ARG A 113 -6.95 3.14 -4.36
N SER A 114 -5.63 2.99 -4.47
CA SER A 114 -4.77 2.67 -3.35
C SER A 114 -3.55 3.56 -3.38
N LEU A 115 -2.94 3.77 -2.21
CA LEU A 115 -1.67 4.45 -2.11
C LEU A 115 -0.57 3.63 -2.80
N GLU A 116 0.40 4.34 -3.34
CA GLU A 116 1.49 3.81 -4.13
C GLU A 116 2.82 4.16 -3.48
N LEU A 117 3.81 3.28 -3.66
CA LEU A 117 5.16 3.51 -3.19
C LEU A 117 5.79 4.65 -3.99
N GLU A 118 6.22 5.69 -3.28
CA GLU A 118 6.84 6.89 -3.86
C GLU A 118 8.17 7.20 -3.18
N ARG A 119 9.14 7.69 -3.96
CA ARG A 119 10.43 8.13 -3.45
C ARG A 119 10.38 9.61 -3.08
N ARG A 120 10.88 9.96 -1.90
CA ARG A 120 11.03 11.34 -1.44
C ARG A 120 12.00 12.08 -2.34
N ASP A 121 13.23 11.56 -2.42
CA ASP A 121 14.26 11.99 -3.33
C ASP A 121 14.30 11.07 -4.56
N SER A 122 14.02 11.65 -5.73
CA SER A 122 14.12 10.97 -7.01
C SER A 122 15.55 10.87 -7.53
N LYS A 123 16.49 11.72 -7.08
CA LYS A 123 17.85 11.82 -7.62
C LYS A 123 18.71 10.63 -7.22
N SER A 124 18.63 10.19 -5.97
CA SER A 124 19.26 8.94 -5.51
C SER A 124 18.73 7.70 -6.23
N ASN A 125 17.51 7.79 -6.79
CA ASN A 125 16.80 6.70 -7.46
C ASN A 125 16.52 5.48 -6.54
N GLU A 126 16.98 5.48 -5.29
CA GLU A 126 16.92 4.37 -4.33
C GLU A 126 15.54 4.21 -3.66
N TYR A 127 15.10 2.97 -3.50
CA TYR A 127 13.96 2.61 -2.66
C TYR A 127 14.45 2.05 -1.33
N SER A 128 14.32 2.85 -0.28
CA SER A 128 14.71 2.50 1.08
C SER A 128 13.62 2.88 2.09
N PRO A 129 13.62 2.31 3.31
CA PRO A 129 12.73 2.73 4.38
C PRO A 129 12.77 4.23 4.68
N LYS A 130 13.92 4.88 4.43
CA LYS A 130 14.14 6.32 4.66
C LYS A 130 13.69 7.17 3.46
N ASN A 131 13.90 6.68 2.24
CA ASN A 131 13.56 7.42 1.03
C ASN A 131 12.15 7.12 0.50
N CYS A 132 11.41 6.16 1.06
CA CYS A 132 10.08 5.81 0.58
C CYS A 132 8.95 6.29 1.48
N VAL A 133 7.82 6.60 0.84
CA VAL A 133 6.52 6.91 1.47
C VAL A 133 5.39 6.31 0.66
N LEU A 134 4.17 6.37 1.22
CA LEU A 134 2.95 6.08 0.50
C LEU A 134 2.30 7.39 0.02
N ALA A 135 2.03 7.49 -1.28
CA ALA A 135 1.42 8.66 -1.90
C ALA A 135 0.20 8.27 -2.74
N CYS A 136 -0.76 9.18 -2.88
CA CYS A 136 -1.85 8.99 -3.83
C CYS A 136 -1.33 9.11 -5.26
N TYR A 137 -2.07 8.53 -6.21
CA TYR A 137 -1.75 8.56 -7.64
C TYR A 137 -1.47 9.97 -8.18
N PHE A 138 -2.25 10.97 -7.75
CA PHE A 138 -2.08 12.35 -8.18
C PHE A 138 -0.74 12.94 -7.73
N CYS A 139 -0.41 12.81 -6.44
CA CYS A 139 0.85 13.35 -5.91
C CYS A 139 2.06 12.63 -6.49
N ASN A 140 2.02 11.28 -6.56
CA ASN A 140 3.11 10.48 -7.12
C ASN A 140 3.39 10.88 -8.58
N ASN A 141 2.37 10.84 -9.45
CA ASN A 141 2.57 11.16 -10.86
C ASN A 141 2.90 12.64 -11.10
N HIS A 142 2.36 13.57 -10.31
CA HIS A 142 2.64 14.99 -10.50
C HIS A 142 4.04 15.36 -10.04
N LYS A 143 4.51 14.82 -8.90
CA LYS A 143 5.87 15.07 -8.41
C LYS A 143 6.90 14.54 -9.41
N SER A 144 6.70 13.31 -9.89
CA SER A 144 7.64 12.62 -10.77
C SER A 144 9.07 12.64 -10.19
N ASP A 145 10.05 12.61 -11.06
CA ASP A 145 11.46 12.85 -10.84
C ASP A 145 11.89 14.31 -10.95
N VAL A 146 10.96 15.21 -11.34
CA VAL A 146 11.25 16.62 -11.67
C VAL A 146 11.11 17.54 -10.46
N ILE A 147 10.11 17.31 -9.61
CA ILE A 147 9.76 18.22 -8.51
C ILE A 147 10.31 17.64 -7.20
N THR A 148 11.00 18.46 -6.41
CA THR A 148 11.49 18.02 -5.10
C THR A 148 10.32 17.76 -4.13
N GLU A 149 10.56 16.96 -3.09
CA GLU A 149 9.55 16.75 -2.05
C GLU A 149 9.07 18.08 -1.44
N GLU A 150 9.99 19.02 -1.18
CA GLU A 150 9.67 20.31 -0.58
C GLU A 150 8.80 21.18 -1.48
N GLU A 151 9.18 21.35 -2.76
CA GLU A 151 8.39 22.10 -3.74
C GLU A 151 7.01 21.45 -3.93
N HIS A 152 6.93 20.11 -3.96
CA HIS A 152 5.67 19.42 -4.13
C HIS A 152 4.70 19.70 -2.97
N ARG A 153 5.23 19.67 -1.73
CA ARG A 153 4.47 19.99 -0.51
C ARG A 153 4.02 21.44 -0.47
N LEU A 154 4.88 22.37 -0.89
CA LEU A 154 4.62 23.79 -0.81
C LEU A 154 3.61 24.25 -1.86
N TYR A 155 3.83 23.89 -3.13
CA TYR A 155 3.12 24.51 -4.26
C TYR A 155 1.92 23.71 -4.78
N PHE A 156 1.88 22.39 -4.58
CA PHE A 156 0.93 21.53 -5.30
C PHE A 156 0.06 20.66 -4.39
N ALA A 157 0.62 20.08 -3.34
CA ALA A 157 -0.09 19.17 -2.45
C ALA A 157 -1.37 19.78 -1.82
N PRO A 158 -1.41 21.06 -1.39
CA PRO A 158 -2.62 21.68 -0.85
C PRO A 158 -3.78 21.73 -1.86
N GLN A 159 -3.48 22.09 -3.11
CA GLN A 159 -4.47 22.21 -4.18
C GLN A 159 -4.95 20.83 -4.64
N ILE A 160 -4.05 19.84 -4.71
CA ILE A 160 -4.44 18.43 -4.95
C ILE A 160 -5.36 17.93 -3.85
N LYS A 161 -5.06 18.24 -2.57
CA LYS A 161 -5.94 17.89 -1.45
C LYS A 161 -7.32 18.49 -1.65
N LYS A 162 -7.38 19.81 -1.89
CA LYS A 162 -8.65 20.52 -2.09
C LYS A 162 -9.47 19.89 -3.21
N TYR A 163 -8.86 19.65 -4.37
CA TYR A 163 -9.55 19.01 -5.49
C TYR A 163 -10.15 17.64 -5.13
N LEU A 164 -9.38 16.78 -4.44
CA LEU A 164 -9.84 15.45 -4.06
C LEU A 164 -10.93 15.48 -2.98
N GLU A 165 -10.85 16.41 -2.04
CA GLU A 165 -11.88 16.61 -1.02
C GLU A 165 -13.17 17.14 -1.65
N ASP A 166 -13.10 18.14 -2.54
CA ASP A 166 -14.27 18.66 -3.26
C ASP A 166 -14.94 17.55 -4.09
N LYS A 167 -14.16 16.69 -4.76
CA LYS A 167 -14.68 15.53 -5.49
C LYS A 167 -15.33 14.50 -4.57
N TYR A 168 -14.80 14.32 -3.39
CA TYR A 168 -15.34 13.38 -2.42
C TYR A 168 -16.68 13.90 -1.86
N THR A 169 -16.76 15.19 -1.52
CA THR A 169 -18.01 15.83 -1.09
C THR A 169 -19.09 15.73 -2.16
N GLN A 170 -18.76 16.04 -3.43
CA GLN A 170 -19.70 15.90 -4.56
C GLN A 170 -20.26 14.48 -4.67
N LEU A 171 -19.39 13.47 -4.57
CA LEU A 171 -19.79 12.07 -4.61
C LEU A 171 -20.78 11.73 -3.48
N GLN A 172 -20.54 12.22 -2.27
CA GLN A 172 -21.45 11.98 -1.13
C GLN A 172 -22.80 12.67 -1.29
N GLU A 173 -22.85 13.83 -1.95
CA GLU A 173 -24.11 14.54 -2.21
C GLU A 173 -24.95 13.88 -3.31
N ASP A 174 -24.29 13.24 -4.27
CA ASP A 174 -24.97 12.49 -5.34
C ASP A 174 -25.52 11.15 -4.84
N ASP A 175 -24.82 10.47 -3.91
CA ASP A 175 -25.29 9.23 -3.27
C ASP A 175 -26.54 9.43 -2.38
N ASN A 176 -26.80 10.66 -1.93
CA ASN A 176 -27.92 11.00 -1.03
C ASN A 176 -29.17 11.53 -1.78
N ARG A 177 -29.15 11.56 -3.12
CA ARG A 177 -30.27 11.98 -3.96
C ARG A 177 -30.95 10.77 -4.60
#